data_AF-A0A1F8SEH1-F1
#
_entry.id   AF-A0A1F8SEH1-F1
#
_cell.length_a   1.000
_cell.length_b   1.000
_cell.length_c   1.000
_cell.angle_alpha   90.00
_cell.angle_beta   90.00
_cell.angle_gamma   90.00
#
_symmetry.space_group_name_H-M   'P 1'
#
loop_
_entity.id
_entity.type
_entity.pdbx_description
1 polymer ?
#
loop_
_entity_poly.entity_id
_entity_poly.type
_entity_poly.pdbx_seq_one_letter_code
_entity_poly.pdbx_strand_id
1 'polypeptide(L)'
;MSADGIRHAIEAATEYLQQHPDDARSTDSAAAASLVDGLVVRVTGPGGASITTDMVPSVGGTATAPSPGWLLRAAEASCVVTLIAMRAATLGITLDTLEVTVDSESDDRGILGIDEAVPAGPLRGRVAIRLVAAGVEPATLEEMAHWGVVHCPVCDALERPVPIRIEVATV
;
A
#
# COMPACT_ATOMS: atom_id res chain seq x y z
N MET A 1 -2.73 16.53 12.86
CA MET A 1 -4.00 16.14 13.52
C MET A 1 -3.63 15.32 14.74
N SER A 2 -4.22 15.56 15.91
CA SER A 2 -3.96 14.75 17.11
C SER A 2 -4.62 13.37 17.00
N ALA A 3 -4.24 12.41 17.84
CA ALA A 3 -4.91 11.12 17.94
C ALA A 3 -6.43 11.28 18.19
N ASP A 4 -6.81 12.26 19.02
CA ASP A 4 -8.23 12.60 19.22
C ASP A 4 -8.90 13.10 17.95
N GLY A 5 -8.23 13.95 17.15
CA GLY A 5 -8.77 14.41 15.88
C GLY A 5 -9.00 13.26 14.88
N ILE A 6 -8.05 12.31 14.83
CA ILE A 6 -8.17 11.11 13.99
C ILE A 6 -9.36 10.26 14.45
N ARG A 7 -9.49 10.00 15.76
CA ARG A 7 -10.61 9.23 16.33
C ARG A 7 -11.96 9.83 15.96
N HIS A 8 -12.17 11.13 16.23
CA HIS A 8 -13.44 11.79 15.92
C HIS A 8 -13.76 11.75 14.42
N ALA A 9 -12.75 11.90 13.55
CA ALA A 9 -12.95 11.81 12.10
C ALA A 9 -13.37 10.39 11.66
N ILE A 10 -12.76 9.35 12.22
CA ILE A 10 -13.12 7.95 11.93
C ILE A 10 -14.52 7.63 12.45
N GLU A 11 -14.87 8.06 13.66
CA GLU A 11 -16.20 7.86 14.24
C GLU A 11 -17.27 8.53 13.37
N ALA A 12 -17.05 9.80 12.99
CA ALA A 12 -17.97 10.52 12.11
C ALA A 12 -18.12 9.86 10.73
N ALA A 13 -17.02 9.39 10.14
CA ALA A 13 -17.08 8.67 8.86
C ALA A 13 -17.83 7.34 8.99
N THR A 14 -17.62 6.62 10.10
CA THR A 14 -18.30 5.35 10.38
C THR A 14 -19.81 5.56 10.54
N GLU A 15 -20.21 6.54 11.35
CA GLU A 15 -21.62 6.89 11.55
C GLU A 15 -22.27 7.34 10.23
N TYR A 16 -21.57 8.17 9.45
CA TYR A 16 -22.06 8.64 8.15
C TYR A 16 -22.34 7.46 7.20
N LEU A 17 -21.38 6.54 7.05
CA LEU A 17 -21.51 5.39 6.14
C LEU A 17 -22.52 4.35 6.63
N GLN A 18 -22.76 4.25 7.94
CA GLN A 18 -23.86 3.44 8.48
C GLN A 18 -25.23 4.02 8.10
N GLN A 19 -25.36 5.34 8.05
CA GLN A 19 -26.59 6.04 7.68
C GLN A 19 -26.76 6.16 6.15
N HIS A 20 -25.66 6.19 5.39
CA HIS A 20 -25.63 6.39 3.94
C HIS A 20 -24.81 5.27 3.26
N PRO A 21 -25.25 4.01 3.31
CA PRO A 21 -24.47 2.88 2.79
C PRO A 21 -24.23 2.96 1.27
N ASP A 22 -25.09 3.64 0.52
CA ASP A 22 -24.93 3.84 -0.92
C ASP A 22 -23.73 4.75 -1.26
N ASP A 23 -23.31 5.61 -0.33
CA ASP A 23 -22.14 6.49 -0.48
C ASP A 23 -20.81 5.77 -0.19
N ALA A 24 -20.86 4.53 0.33
CA ALA A 24 -19.66 3.76 0.68
C ALA A 24 -18.89 3.25 -0.55
N ARG A 25 -19.47 3.38 -1.75
CA ARG A 25 -18.86 2.92 -3.00
C ARG A 25 -18.54 4.10 -3.90
N SER A 26 -17.27 4.20 -4.28
CA SER A 26 -16.80 5.19 -5.24
C SER A 26 -15.85 4.53 -6.24
N THR A 27 -15.57 5.25 -7.32
CA THR A 27 -14.50 4.88 -8.26
C THR A 27 -13.27 5.71 -7.91
N ASP A 28 -12.16 5.03 -7.67
CA ASP A 28 -10.87 5.69 -7.43
C ASP A 28 -10.42 6.48 -8.66
N SER A 29 -9.72 7.58 -8.42
CA SER A 29 -9.16 8.38 -9.50
C SER A 29 -8.04 7.65 -10.23
N ALA A 30 -7.95 7.84 -11.55
CA ALA A 30 -6.92 7.20 -12.36
C ALA A 30 -5.52 7.75 -12.06
N ALA A 31 -4.53 6.85 -12.11
CA ALA A 31 -3.11 7.18 -12.25
C ALA A 31 -2.71 6.94 -13.71
N ALA A 32 -2.16 7.97 -14.38
CA ALA A 32 -1.77 7.90 -15.77
C ALA A 32 -0.24 7.86 -15.89
N ALA A 33 0.29 6.85 -16.56
CA ALA A 33 1.73 6.64 -16.71
C ALA A 33 2.17 6.76 -18.18
N SER A 34 3.31 7.41 -18.42
CA SER A 34 3.92 7.51 -19.75
C SER A 34 5.44 7.38 -19.69
N LEU A 35 6.03 6.75 -20.70
CA LEU A 35 7.48 6.72 -20.89
C LEU A 35 8.04 8.13 -21.07
N VAL A 36 9.17 8.40 -20.42
CA VAL A 36 9.91 9.66 -20.55
C VAL A 36 11.20 9.43 -21.32
N ASP A 37 12.01 8.47 -20.88
CA ASP A 37 13.28 8.10 -21.52
C ASP A 37 13.66 6.67 -21.09
N GLY A 38 13.93 5.77 -22.05
CA GLY A 38 14.18 4.37 -21.76
C GLY A 38 13.08 3.73 -20.92
N LEU A 39 13.42 3.25 -19.71
CA LEU A 39 12.48 2.70 -18.72
C LEU A 39 12.08 3.70 -17.62
N VAL A 40 12.48 4.96 -17.76
CA VAL A 40 12.01 6.04 -16.89
C VAL A 40 10.57 6.38 -17.26
N VAL A 41 9.68 6.26 -16.28
CA VAL A 41 8.24 6.49 -16.41
C VAL A 41 7.84 7.62 -15.47
N ARG A 42 7.02 8.55 -15.97
CA ARG A 42 6.31 9.52 -15.14
C ARG A 42 4.87 9.07 -14.97
N VAL A 43 4.40 9.08 -13.74
CA VAL A 43 2.99 8.85 -13.40
C VAL A 43 2.41 10.13 -12.82
N THR A 44 1.22 10.51 -13.26
CA THR A 44 0.47 11.67 -12.75
C THR A 44 -0.92 11.28 -12.26
N GLY A 45 -1.48 12.09 -11.37
CA GLY A 45 -2.82 11.91 -10.82
C GLY A 45 -3.51 13.25 -10.52
N PRO A 46 -4.74 13.23 -9.98
CA PRO A 46 -5.47 14.44 -9.62
C PRO A 46 -4.72 15.26 -8.56
N GLY A 47 -5.04 16.55 -8.48
CA GLY A 47 -4.45 17.45 -7.48
C GLY A 47 -2.96 17.71 -7.65
N GLY A 48 -2.38 17.39 -8.81
CA GLY A 48 -0.94 17.56 -9.08
C GLY A 48 -0.06 16.43 -8.54
N ALA A 49 -0.65 15.30 -8.13
CA ALA A 49 0.12 14.13 -7.72
C ALA A 49 1.03 13.65 -8.87
N SER A 50 2.29 13.36 -8.55
CA SER A 50 3.27 12.87 -9.51
C SER A 50 4.31 11.98 -8.85
N ILE A 51 4.69 10.90 -9.53
CA ILE A 51 5.83 10.05 -9.19
C ILE A 51 6.66 9.75 -10.43
N THR A 52 7.93 9.44 -10.24
CA THR A 52 8.81 8.92 -11.29
C THR A 52 9.28 7.53 -10.87
N THR A 53 9.27 6.59 -11.81
CA THR A 53 9.83 5.25 -11.63
C THR A 53 10.86 4.95 -12.70
N ASP A 54 11.76 4.02 -12.40
CA ASP A 54 12.74 3.49 -13.34
C ASP A 54 13.00 2.00 -13.03
N MET A 55 13.85 1.35 -13.78
CA MET A 55 14.27 -0.02 -13.53
C MET A 55 15.78 -0.11 -13.26
N VAL A 56 16.22 -1.28 -12.79
CA VAL A 56 17.64 -1.56 -12.56
C VAL A 56 18.39 -1.77 -13.90
N PRO A 57 19.72 -1.54 -13.94
CA PRO A 57 20.50 -1.71 -15.16
C PRO A 57 20.46 -3.12 -15.75
N SER A 58 20.31 -4.16 -14.91
CA SER A 58 20.25 -5.55 -15.38
C SER A 58 19.06 -5.86 -16.28
N VAL A 59 18.01 -5.01 -16.27
CA VAL A 59 16.86 -5.10 -17.18
C VAL A 59 16.75 -3.87 -18.09
N GLY A 60 17.82 -3.08 -18.21
CA GLY A 60 17.92 -1.95 -19.14
C GLY A 60 17.48 -0.59 -18.62
N GLY A 61 17.22 -0.45 -17.31
CA GLY A 61 16.94 0.86 -16.70
C GLY A 61 18.20 1.60 -16.25
N THR A 62 18.03 2.80 -15.68
CA THR A 62 19.15 3.64 -15.23
C THR A 62 19.32 3.68 -13.71
N ALA A 63 18.41 3.05 -12.96
CA ALA A 63 18.26 3.16 -11.51
C ALA A 63 18.26 4.61 -10.99
N THR A 64 17.72 5.56 -11.77
CA THR A 64 17.63 6.97 -11.37
C THR A 64 16.39 7.28 -10.52
N ALA A 65 15.43 6.36 -10.48
CA ALA A 65 14.24 6.41 -9.64
C ALA A 65 13.87 5.01 -9.11
N PRO A 66 13.04 4.90 -8.06
CA PRO A 66 12.61 3.61 -7.54
C PRO A 66 11.86 2.77 -8.58
N SER A 67 11.93 1.45 -8.45
CA SER A 67 11.16 0.56 -9.32
C SER A 67 9.68 0.50 -8.94
N PRO A 68 8.79 0.20 -9.91
CA PRO A 68 7.38 -0.04 -9.61
C PRO A 68 7.19 -1.11 -8.53
N GLY A 69 7.99 -2.19 -8.55
CA GLY A 69 7.96 -3.24 -7.52
C GLY A 69 8.46 -2.79 -6.14
N TRP A 70 9.32 -1.77 -6.05
CA TRP A 70 9.63 -1.14 -4.76
C TRP A 70 8.49 -0.24 -4.29
N LEU A 71 7.87 0.53 -5.19
CA LEU A 71 6.69 1.35 -4.84
C LEU A 71 5.50 0.52 -4.37
N LEU A 72 5.31 -0.70 -4.88
CA LEU A 72 4.31 -1.64 -4.36
C LEU A 72 4.54 -1.92 -2.87
N ARG A 73 5.77 -2.25 -2.48
CA ARG A 73 6.14 -2.49 -1.07
C ARG A 73 6.09 -1.22 -0.23
N ALA A 74 6.43 -0.07 -0.81
CA ALA A 74 6.30 1.22 -0.13
C ALA A 74 4.82 1.57 0.15
N ALA A 75 3.93 1.30 -0.82
CA ALA A 75 2.49 1.43 -0.64
C ALA A 75 1.98 0.49 0.45
N GLU A 76 2.40 -0.78 0.46
CA GLU A 76 2.05 -1.74 1.51
C GLU A 76 2.52 -1.27 2.90
N ALA A 77 3.80 -0.90 3.04
CA ALA A 77 4.37 -0.42 4.30
C ALA A 77 3.63 0.80 4.84
N SER A 78 3.43 1.82 3.99
CA SER A 78 2.74 3.06 4.38
C SER A 78 1.27 2.83 4.75
N CYS A 79 0.59 1.91 4.04
CA CYS A 79 -0.78 1.57 4.32
C CYS A 79 -0.90 0.86 5.68
N VAL A 80 -0.06 -0.15 5.95
CA VAL A 80 -0.05 -0.85 7.24
C VAL A 80 0.23 0.09 8.40
N VAL A 81 1.25 0.96 8.31
CA VAL A 81 1.53 1.98 9.36
C VAL A 81 0.29 2.82 9.62
N THR A 82 -0.36 3.27 8.54
CA THR A 82 -1.53 4.15 8.63
C THR A 82 -2.68 3.45 9.34
N LEU A 83 -3.00 2.19 8.99
CA LEU A 83 -4.10 1.44 9.59
C LEU A 83 -3.86 1.13 11.07
N ILE A 84 -2.62 0.83 11.46
CA ILE A 84 -2.27 0.64 12.87
C ILE A 84 -2.42 1.96 13.64
N ALA A 85 -1.96 3.08 13.09
CA ALA A 85 -2.10 4.39 13.71
C ALA A 85 -3.57 4.83 13.85
N MET A 86 -4.39 4.58 12.82
CA MET A 86 -5.84 4.79 12.87
C MET A 86 -6.47 3.94 13.98
N ARG A 87 -6.10 2.66 14.07
CA ARG A 87 -6.61 1.77 15.12
C ARG A 87 -6.22 2.26 16.52
N ALA A 88 -4.95 2.62 16.72
CA ALA A 88 -4.47 3.16 17.99
C ALA A 88 -5.29 4.40 18.41
N ALA A 89 -5.54 5.32 17.48
CA ALA A 89 -6.37 6.50 17.73
C ALA A 89 -7.79 6.13 18.19
N THR A 90 -8.45 5.18 17.53
CA THR A 90 -9.79 4.71 17.92
C THR A 90 -9.83 4.02 19.28
N LEU A 91 -8.72 3.40 19.70
CA LEU A 91 -8.57 2.77 21.02
C LEU A 91 -8.13 3.75 22.11
N GLY A 92 -7.88 5.03 21.77
CA GLY A 92 -7.33 6.01 22.71
C GLY A 92 -5.88 5.72 23.14
N ILE A 93 -5.14 4.96 22.32
CA ILE A 93 -3.75 4.59 22.57
C ILE A 93 -2.83 5.61 21.88
N THR A 94 -1.92 6.21 22.65
CA THR A 94 -0.84 7.05 22.12
C THR A 94 0.38 6.18 21.83
N LEU A 95 0.80 6.11 20.57
CA LEU A 95 2.02 5.41 20.16
C LEU A 95 3.24 6.31 20.34
N ASP A 96 4.26 5.81 21.01
CA ASP A 96 5.59 6.45 21.10
C ASP A 96 6.43 6.16 19.86
N THR A 97 6.23 4.98 19.26
CA THR A 97 6.92 4.55 18.03
C THR A 97 6.02 3.61 17.26
N LEU A 98 6.03 3.75 15.93
CA LEU A 98 5.45 2.80 15.00
C LEU A 98 6.27 2.83 13.71
N GLU A 99 6.89 1.70 13.39
CA GLU A 99 7.67 1.48 12.18
C GLU A 99 7.24 0.18 11.53
N VAL A 100 7.14 0.19 10.20
CA VAL A 100 6.85 -1.00 9.41
C VAL A 100 7.89 -1.10 8.31
N THR A 101 8.49 -2.29 8.18
CA THR A 101 9.35 -2.66 7.07
C THR A 101 8.66 -3.72 6.24
N VAL A 102 8.64 -3.53 4.93
CA VAL A 102 8.08 -4.51 3.98
C VAL A 102 9.17 -4.95 2.99
N ASP A 103 9.29 -6.25 2.83
CA ASP A 103 10.13 -6.86 1.80
C ASP A 103 9.43 -8.06 1.16
N SER A 104 10.01 -8.53 0.07
CA SER A 104 9.47 -9.64 -0.70
C SER A 104 10.56 -10.41 -1.41
N GLU A 105 10.25 -11.65 -1.76
CA GLU A 105 11.02 -12.47 -2.69
C GLU A 105 10.33 -12.50 -4.04
N SER A 106 11.11 -12.38 -5.10
CA SER A 106 10.64 -12.38 -6.48
C SER A 106 11.52 -13.28 -7.33
N ASP A 107 10.99 -13.73 -8.46
CA ASP A 107 11.72 -14.47 -9.48
C ASP A 107 11.56 -13.79 -10.84
N ASP A 108 12.64 -13.18 -11.31
CA ASP A 108 12.62 -12.36 -12.52
C ASP A 108 12.29 -13.15 -13.80
N ARG A 109 12.30 -14.50 -13.76
CA ARG A 109 11.80 -15.30 -14.88
C ARG A 109 10.35 -15.00 -15.22
N GLY A 110 9.54 -14.64 -14.23
CA GLY A 110 8.14 -14.28 -14.44
C GLY A 110 7.99 -12.95 -15.19
N ILE A 111 8.63 -11.88 -14.70
CA ILE A 111 8.54 -10.56 -15.35
C ILE A 111 9.20 -10.53 -16.74
N LEU A 112 10.22 -11.36 -16.96
CA LEU A 112 10.89 -11.50 -18.27
C LEU A 112 10.21 -12.48 -19.22
N GLY A 113 9.16 -13.19 -18.78
CA GLY A 113 8.43 -14.15 -19.61
C GLY A 113 9.25 -15.39 -20.00
N ILE A 114 10.23 -15.79 -19.18
CA ILE A 114 11.10 -16.95 -19.43
C ILE A 114 10.39 -18.26 -19.08
N ASP A 115 9.53 -18.25 -18.05
CA ASP A 115 8.80 -19.42 -17.57
C ASP A 115 7.36 -19.00 -17.20
N GLU A 116 6.37 -19.49 -17.96
CA GLU A 116 4.96 -19.18 -17.75
C GLU A 116 4.41 -19.71 -16.41
N ALA A 117 5.08 -20.68 -15.78
CA ALA A 117 4.70 -21.19 -14.47
C ALA A 117 5.18 -20.28 -13.33
N VAL A 118 6.09 -19.33 -13.60
CA VAL A 118 6.61 -18.40 -12.59
C VAL A 118 5.78 -17.10 -12.62
N PRO A 119 5.16 -16.70 -11.50
CA PRO A 119 4.43 -15.43 -11.43
C PRO A 119 5.36 -14.23 -11.68
N ALA A 120 4.88 -13.21 -12.39
CA ALA A 120 5.63 -11.96 -12.58
C ALA A 120 5.69 -11.06 -11.32
N GLY A 121 4.83 -11.34 -10.33
CA GLY A 121 4.80 -10.65 -9.04
C GLY A 121 5.65 -11.35 -7.96
N PRO A 122 5.69 -10.79 -6.73
CA PRO A 122 6.36 -11.43 -5.61
C PRO A 122 5.82 -12.84 -5.31
N LEU A 123 6.72 -13.76 -4.93
CA LEU A 123 6.40 -15.13 -4.50
C LEU A 123 5.96 -15.19 -3.02
N ARG A 124 6.56 -14.34 -2.19
CA ARG A 124 6.23 -14.18 -0.76
C ARG A 124 6.60 -12.78 -0.29
N GLY A 125 5.78 -12.23 0.60
CA GLY A 125 6.03 -10.96 1.28
C GLY A 125 6.31 -11.15 2.77
N ARG A 126 6.91 -10.13 3.40
CA ARG A 126 7.05 -10.02 4.86
C ARG A 126 6.74 -8.60 5.29
N VAL A 127 5.85 -8.46 6.27
CA VAL A 127 5.59 -7.22 7.00
C VAL A 127 6.20 -7.35 8.39
N ALA A 128 7.19 -6.53 8.72
CA ALA A 128 7.82 -6.49 10.03
C ALA A 128 7.45 -5.19 10.75
N ILE A 129 6.88 -5.29 11.94
CA ILE A 129 6.31 -4.16 12.68
C ILE A 129 7.07 -3.97 13.99
N ARG A 130 7.47 -2.73 14.27
CA ARG A 130 8.06 -2.32 15.55
C ARG A 130 7.22 -1.19 16.13
N LEU A 131 6.61 -1.41 17.30
CA LEU A 131 5.77 -0.42 17.95
C LEU A 131 5.97 -0.38 19.46
N VAL A 132 5.74 0.80 20.04
CA VAL A 132 5.84 1.08 21.48
C VAL A 132 4.72 2.03 21.88
N ALA A 133 4.08 1.75 23.01
CA ALA A 133 3.17 2.68 23.68
C ALA A 133 3.30 2.51 25.20
N ALA A 134 3.64 3.58 25.89
CA ALA A 134 3.80 3.59 27.35
C ALA A 134 2.50 3.18 28.06
N GLY A 135 2.60 2.23 28.99
CA GLY A 135 1.47 1.77 29.82
C GLY A 135 0.46 0.88 29.09
N VAL A 136 0.76 0.41 27.88
CA VAL A 136 -0.08 -0.54 27.14
C VAL A 136 0.55 -1.93 27.18
N GLU A 137 -0.27 -2.94 27.49
CA GLU A 137 0.18 -4.33 27.52
C GLU A 137 0.65 -4.82 26.13
N PRO A 138 1.75 -5.61 26.05
CA PRO A 138 2.27 -6.09 24.77
C PRO A 138 1.25 -6.86 23.91
N ALA A 139 0.37 -7.65 24.55
CA ALA A 139 -0.67 -8.40 23.84
C ALA A 139 -1.66 -7.47 23.12
N THR A 140 -2.03 -6.34 23.74
CA THR A 140 -2.90 -5.32 23.12
C THR A 140 -2.22 -4.68 21.90
N LEU A 141 -0.91 -4.44 21.98
CA LEU A 141 -0.13 -3.90 20.86
C LEU A 141 -0.05 -4.90 19.69
N GLU A 142 0.14 -6.18 19.99
CA GLU A 142 0.14 -7.25 19.00
C GLU A 142 -1.21 -7.40 18.30
N GLU A 143 -2.31 -7.46 19.07
CA GLU A 143 -3.67 -7.53 18.52
C GLU A 143 -3.99 -6.32 17.63
N MET A 144 -3.58 -5.12 18.05
CA MET A 144 -3.75 -3.90 17.27
C MET A 144 -2.93 -3.92 15.98
N ALA A 145 -1.68 -4.40 16.03
CA ALA A 145 -0.83 -4.54 14.85
C ALA A 145 -1.44 -5.53 13.84
N HIS A 146 -1.88 -6.71 14.31
CA HIS A 146 -2.57 -7.69 13.49
C HIS A 146 -3.86 -7.14 12.89
N TRP A 147 -4.67 -6.41 13.67
CA TRP A 147 -5.86 -5.76 13.16
C TRP A 147 -5.54 -4.81 12.01
N GLY A 148 -4.46 -4.01 12.14
CA GLY A 148 -4.04 -3.07 11.12
C GLY A 148 -3.61 -3.74 9.81
N VAL A 149 -2.93 -4.88 9.88
CA VAL A 149 -2.56 -5.67 8.69
C VAL A 149 -3.81 -6.27 8.03
N VAL A 150 -4.69 -6.90 8.81
CA VAL A 150 -5.92 -7.54 8.28
C VAL A 150 -6.85 -6.54 7.59
N HIS A 151 -6.90 -5.28 8.05
CA HIS A 151 -7.76 -4.25 7.48
C HIS A 151 -7.02 -3.33 6.49
N CYS A 152 -5.76 -3.64 6.15
CA CYS A 152 -4.98 -2.90 5.16
C CYS A 152 -5.48 -3.22 3.74
N PRO A 153 -6.02 -2.23 2.99
CA PRO A 153 -6.48 -2.47 1.62
C PRO A 153 -5.39 -2.93 0.66
N VAL A 154 -4.13 -2.52 0.89
CA VAL A 154 -3.00 -2.98 0.06
C VAL A 154 -2.66 -4.45 0.33
N CYS A 155 -2.69 -4.89 1.60
CA CYS A 155 -2.50 -6.30 1.93
C CYS A 155 -3.66 -7.15 1.35
N ASP A 156 -4.92 -6.73 1.49
CA ASP A 156 -6.06 -7.41 0.84
C ASP A 156 -5.84 -7.53 -0.68
N ALA A 157 -5.46 -6.44 -1.36
CA ALA A 157 -5.25 -6.45 -2.80
C ALA A 157 -4.09 -7.36 -3.26
N LEU A 158 -3.12 -7.65 -2.39
CA LEU A 158 -2.00 -8.55 -2.65
C LEU A 158 -2.33 -10.02 -2.37
N GLU A 159 -3.19 -10.28 -1.38
CA GLU A 159 -3.56 -11.64 -0.95
C GLU A 159 -4.77 -12.20 -1.71
N ARG A 160 -5.73 -11.34 -2.05
CA ARG A 160 -6.95 -11.70 -2.76
C ARG A 160 -6.81 -11.46 -4.26
N PRO A 161 -7.40 -12.32 -5.11
CA PRO A 161 -7.57 -12.01 -6.52
C PRO A 161 -8.47 -10.78 -6.72
N VAL A 162 -7.89 -9.67 -7.16
CA VAL A 162 -8.61 -8.49 -7.65
C VAL A 162 -8.73 -8.60 -9.17
N PRO A 163 -9.92 -8.78 -9.76
CA PRO A 163 -10.06 -8.94 -11.20
C PRO A 163 -9.61 -7.69 -11.95
N ILE A 164 -8.71 -7.86 -12.93
CA ILE A 164 -8.23 -6.78 -13.79
C ILE A 164 -8.75 -7.01 -15.21
N ARG A 165 -9.36 -5.98 -15.79
CA ARG A 165 -9.77 -5.97 -17.20
C ARG A 165 -8.72 -5.22 -18.02
N ILE A 166 -8.32 -5.81 -19.13
CA ILE A 166 -7.35 -5.23 -20.06
C ILE A 166 -8.12 -4.62 -21.24
N GLU A 167 -7.82 -3.38 -21.58
CA GLU A 167 -8.32 -2.69 -22.76
C GLU A 167 -7.13 -2.14 -23.55
N VAL A 168 -7.07 -2.45 -24.84
CA VAL A 168 -5.95 -2.06 -25.72
C VAL A 168 -6.51 -1.31 -26.92
N ALA A 169 -5.98 -0.11 -27.17
CA ALA A 169 -6.24 0.66 -28.38
C ALA A 169 -4.95 0.79 -29.19
N THR A 170 -4.99 0.36 -30.46
CA THR A 170 -3.92 0.59 -31.43
C THR A 170 -4.36 1.72 -32.36
N VAL A 171 -3.54 2.76 -32.47
CA VAL A 171 -3.74 3.87 -33.41
C VAL A 171 -3.05 3.61 -34.74
#